data_AF-A0A7K0TZ57-F1
#
_entry.id   AF-A0A7K0TZ57-F1
#
_cell.length_a   1.000
_cell.length_b   1.000
_cell.length_c   1.000
_cell.angle_alpha   90.00
_cell.angle_beta   90.00
_cell.angle_gamma   90.00
#
_symmetry.space_group_name_H-M   'P 1'
#
loop_
_entity.id
_entity.type
_entity.pdbx_description
1 polymer ?
#
loop_
_entity_poly.entity_id
_entity_poly.type
_entity_poly.pdbx_seq_one_letter_code
_entity_poly.pdbx_strand_id
1 'polypeptide(L)' 'MEQKVWTAAELEKLSPAERHALFDASVVTDLDQAPEGLIQRVRTRIHQR' A
#
# COMPACT_ATOMS: atom_id res chain seq x y z
N MET A 1 11.27 4.51 2.67
CA MET A 1 10.18 5.49 2.83
C MET A 1 9.24 4.96 3.91
N GLU A 2 9.06 5.69 5.01
CA GLU A 2 8.10 5.31 6.05
C GLU A 2 6.68 5.35 5.46
N GLN A 3 6.05 4.18 5.34
CA GLN A 3 4.65 4.10 4.94
C GLN A 3 3.80 4.49 6.14
N LYS A 4 3.08 5.61 6.03
CA LYS A 4 2.09 6.00 7.05
C LYS A 4 1.09 4.86 7.21
N VAL A 5 1.00 4.32 8.42
CA VAL A 5 -0.05 3.36 8.78
C VAL A 5 -1.32 4.14 9.08
N TRP A 6 -2.35 3.95 8.25
CA TRP A 6 -3.63 4.63 8.39
C TRP A 6 -4.55 3.87 9.34
N THR A 7 -5.11 4.56 10.32
CA THR A 7 -6.17 4.02 11.17
C THR A 7 -7.54 4.16 10.48
N ALA A 8 -8.50 3.32 10.88
CA ALA A 8 -9.87 3.40 10.37
C ALA A 8 -10.49 4.81 10.60
N ALA A 9 -10.28 5.37 11.80
CA ALA A 9 -10.79 6.69 12.14
C ALA A 9 -10.16 7.83 11.30
N GLU A 10 -8.94 7.68 10.81
CA GLU A 10 -8.34 8.64 9.89
C GLU A 10 -8.91 8.51 8.48
N LEU A 11 -9.11 7.28 8.01
CA LEU A 11 -9.72 7.02 6.70
C LEU A 11 -11.17 7.51 6.64
N GLU A 12 -11.92 7.41 7.73
CA GLU A 12 -13.30 7.89 7.83
C GLU A 12 -13.43 9.42 7.67
N LYS A 13 -12.40 10.18 8.09
CA LYS A 13 -12.36 11.64 7.94
C LYS A 13 -12.13 12.10 6.51
N LEU A 14 -11.59 11.23 5.66
CA LEU A 14 -11.38 11.51 4.24
C LEU A 14 -12.70 11.36 3.48
N SER A 15 -12.93 12.20 2.49
CA SER A 15 -13.99 11.99 1.51
C SER A 15 -13.76 10.71 0.70
N PRO A 16 -14.79 10.14 0.05
CA PRO A 16 -14.61 8.98 -0.81
C PRO A 16 -13.57 9.20 -1.91
N ALA A 17 -13.50 10.40 -2.49
CA ALA A 17 -12.51 10.74 -3.52
C ALA A 17 -11.07 10.75 -2.98
N GLU A 18 -10.87 11.30 -1.78
CA GLU A 18 -9.55 11.32 -1.14
C GLU A 18 -9.09 9.92 -0.73
N ARG A 19 -10.00 9.07 -0.26
CA ARG A 19 -9.69 7.66 0.02
C ARG A 19 -9.29 6.91 -1.24
N HIS A 20 -9.97 7.19 -2.36
CA HIS A 20 -9.65 6.57 -3.64
C HIS A 20 -8.26 6.99 -4.12
N ALA A 21 -7.98 8.30 -4.11
CA ALA A 21 -6.65 8.82 -4.46
C ALA A 21 -5.54 8.24 -3.56
N LEU A 22 -5.82 8.04 -2.28
CA LEU A 22 -4.89 7.41 -1.34
C LEU A 22 -4.63 5.94 -1.69
N PHE A 23 -5.67 5.21 -2.06
CA PHE A 23 -5.53 3.82 -2.49
C PHE A 23 -4.73 3.73 -3.79
N ASP A 24 -5.03 4.56 -4.78
CA ASP A 24 -4.32 4.57 -6.06
C ASP A 24 -2.83 4.89 -5.87
N ALA A 25 -2.51 5.84 -4.99
CA ALA A 25 -1.14 6.18 -4.64
C ALA A 25 -0.38 5.04 -3.92
N SER A 26 -1.09 4.06 -3.35
CA SER A 26 -0.49 2.90 -2.70
C SER A 26 -0.10 1.78 -3.66
N VAL A 27 -0.59 1.82 -4.90
CA VAL A 27 -0.32 0.80 -5.92
C VAL A 27 1.04 1.05 -6.56
N VAL A 28 1.96 0.12 -6.37
CA VAL A 28 3.26 0.12 -7.04
C VAL A 28 3.12 -0.50 -8.42
N THR A 29 3.25 0.32 -9.46
CA THR A 29 3.20 -0.11 -10.87
C THR A 29 4.57 -0.38 -11.46
N ASP A 30 5.61 0.30 -10.94
CA ASP A 30 7.01 0.11 -11.31
C ASP A 30 7.75 -0.66 -10.22
N LEU A 31 8.24 -1.86 -10.56
CA LEU A 31 8.88 -2.76 -9.60
C LEU A 31 10.27 -2.28 -9.19
N ASP A 32 10.95 -1.47 -10.01
CA ASP A 32 12.26 -0.90 -9.66
C ASP A 32 12.11 0.21 -8.60
N GLN A 33 10.91 0.78 -8.47
CA GLN A 33 10.54 1.76 -7.44
C GLN A 33 9.83 1.12 -6.25
N ALA A 34 9.75 -0.20 -6.21
CA ALA A 34 9.07 -0.90 -5.12
C ALA A 34 9.77 -0.63 -3.78
N PRO A 35 9.00 -0.44 -2.69
CA PRO A 35 9.54 -0.41 -1.34
C PRO A 35 10.39 -1.65 -1.05
N GLU A 36 11.50 -1.43 -0.34
CA GLU A 36 12.42 -2.49 0.03
C GLU A 36 11.69 -3.65 0.72
N GLY A 37 11.97 -4.88 0.25
CA GLY A 37 11.36 -6.10 0.80
C GLY A 37 9.91 -6.37 0.35
N LEU A 38 9.23 -5.47 -0.37
CA LEU A 38 7.85 -5.69 -0.83
C LEU A 38 7.75 -6.94 -1.72
N ILE A 39 8.61 -7.04 -2.74
CA ILE A 39 8.60 -8.15 -3.69
C ILE A 39 8.94 -9.48 -2.99
N GLN A 40 9.90 -9.48 -2.08
CA GLN A 40 10.28 -10.69 -1.33
C GLN A 40 9.13 -11.16 -0.43
N ARG A 41 8.46 -10.24 0.27
CA ARG A 41 7.30 -10.57 1.11
C ARG A 41 6.15 -11.15 0.28
N VAL A 42 5.87 -10.59 -0.90
CA VAL A 42 4.84 -11.12 -1.82
C VAL A 42 5.22 -12.51 -2.31
N ARG A 43 6.47 -12.72 -2.73
CA ARG A 43 6.97 -14.04 -3.15
C ARG A 43 6.82 -15.07 -2.04
N THR A 44 7.21 -14.75 -0.80
CA THR A 44 7.05 -15.64 0.35
C THR A 44 5.60 -16.02 0.59
N ARG A 45 4.67 -15.05 0.53
CA ARG A 45 3.23 -15.32 0.72
C ARG A 45 2.68 -16.27 -0.34
N ILE A 46 3.10 -16.14 -1.61
CA ILE A 46 2.63 -17.01 -2.70
C ILE A 46 3.11 -18.45 -2.48
N HIS A 47 4.33 -18.66 -2.00
CA HIS A 47 4.90 -19.99 -1.78
C HIS A 47 4.35 -20.70 -0.52
N GLN A 48 3.67 -19.97 0.38
CA GLN A 48 3.08 -20.50 1.61
C GLN A 48 1.60 -20.90 1.45
N ARG A 49 1.05 -20.83 0.23
CA ARG A 49 -0.35 -21.10 -0.08
C ARG A 49 -0.49 -22.46 -0.75
#